data_AF-X1MEQ9-F1
#
_entry.id   AF-X1MEQ9-F1
#
_cell.length_a   1.000
_cell.length_b   1.000
_cell.length_c   1.000
_cell.angle_alpha   90.00
_cell.angle_beta   90.00
_cell.angle_gamma   90.00
#
_symmetry.space_group_name_H-M   'P 1'
#
loop_
_entity.id
_entity.type
_entity.pdbx_description
1 polymer ?
#
loop_
_entity_poly.entity_id
_entity_poly.type
_entity_poly.pdbx_seq_one_letter_code
_entity_poly.pdbx_strand_id
1 'polypeptide(L)'
;MKERNISGCLYGRSVLHLYLGPFDYEPSDPTVPPTKDVKTIMDPQMAALKTQLCLPLLQHGIATLGGRFFVLSAAHTKEDIGQTVEAFGKALDGLVAEGGVPKVD
;
A
#
# COMPACT_ATOMS: atom_id res chain seq x y z
N MET A 1 -6.39 3.79 -3.77
CA MET A 1 -6.84 2.40 -4.00
C MET A 1 -8.31 2.35 -4.43
N LYS A 2 -9.24 2.91 -3.63
CA LYS A 2 -10.67 3.01 -3.99
C LYS A 2 -10.93 3.54 -5.41
N GLU A 3 -10.34 4.68 -5.77
CA GLU A 3 -10.46 5.27 -7.12
C GLU A 3 -9.99 4.36 -8.28
N ARG A 4 -9.11 3.40 -8.00
CA ARG A 4 -8.52 2.47 -8.99
C ARG A 4 -9.17 1.08 -8.95
N ASN A 5 -10.25 0.95 -8.19
CA ASN A 5 -10.92 -0.31 -7.87
C ASN A 5 -9.97 -1.39 -7.33
N ILE A 6 -8.97 -1.01 -6.53
CA ILE A 6 -8.01 -1.96 -5.94
C ILE A 6 -8.52 -2.34 -4.55
N SER A 7 -8.61 -3.65 -4.29
CA SER A 7 -8.91 -4.20 -2.97
C SER A 7 -7.65 -4.15 -2.10
N GLY A 8 -7.51 -3.07 -1.34
CA GLY A 8 -6.36 -2.81 -0.49
C GLY A 8 -6.46 -1.48 0.24
N CYS A 9 -5.64 -1.33 1.27
CA CYS A 9 -5.53 -0.10 2.05
C CYS A 9 -4.13 0.09 2.64
N LEU A 10 -3.89 1.31 3.12
CA LEU A 10 -2.82 1.59 4.07
C LEU A 10 -3.47 1.77 5.44
N TYR A 11 -2.90 1.15 6.47
CA TYR A 11 -3.37 1.32 7.84
C TYR A 11 -2.23 1.53 8.83
N GLY A 12 -2.45 2.35 9.86
CA GLY A 12 -1.48 2.64 10.92
C GLY A 12 -1.37 4.13 11.24
N ARG A 13 -0.29 4.53 11.92
CA ARG A 13 0.00 5.93 12.29
C ARG A 13 1.36 6.40 11.77
N SER A 14 2.42 6.16 12.54
CA SER A 14 3.79 6.46 12.14
C SER A 14 4.43 5.32 11.35
N VAL A 15 3.90 4.11 11.50
CA VAL A 15 4.19 2.96 10.66
C VAL A 15 2.90 2.63 9.94
N LEU A 16 2.88 2.80 8.61
CA LEU A 16 1.75 2.45 7.76
C LEU A 16 2.03 1.12 7.09
N HIS A 17 1.12 0.17 7.25
CA HIS A 17 1.17 -1.15 6.64
C HIS A 17 0.42 -1.16 5.32
N LEU A 18 1.01 -1.79 4.29
CA LEU A 18 0.33 -2.01 3.02
C LEU A 18 -0.42 -3.35 3.02
N TYR A 19 -1.75 -3.24 2.93
CA TYR A 19 -2.65 -4.37 2.74
C TYR A 19 -3.18 -4.41 1.30
N LEU A 20 -3.15 -5.61 0.71
CA LEU A 20 -3.67 -5.92 -0.62
C LEU A 20 -4.38 -7.28 -0.49
N GLY A 21 -5.67 -7.32 -0.79
CA GLY A 21 -6.50 -8.50 -0.54
C GLY A 21 -7.93 -8.14 -0.15
N PRO A 22 -8.82 -9.15 0.02
CA PRO A 22 -10.23 -8.97 0.33
C PRO A 22 -10.47 -8.32 1.71
N PHE A 23 -11.58 -7.65 1.90
CA PHE A 23 -11.92 -7.00 3.17
C PHE A 23 -12.97 -7.84 3.88
N ASP A 24 -12.73 -8.24 5.13
CA ASP A 24 -13.77 -8.88 5.96
C ASP A 24 -14.76 -7.84 6.47
N TYR A 25 -14.28 -6.61 6.65
CA TYR A 25 -15.06 -5.45 7.10
C TYR A 25 -14.39 -4.15 6.64
N GLU A 26 -15.17 -3.08 6.52
CA GLU A 26 -14.64 -1.73 6.36
C GLU A 26 -14.11 -1.26 7.73
N PRO A 27 -12.82 -0.91 7.86
CA PRO A 27 -12.28 -0.45 9.13
C PRO A 27 -12.94 0.87 9.59
N SER A 28 -13.41 0.92 10.84
CA SER A 28 -13.94 2.15 11.43
C SER A 28 -12.86 3.18 11.78
N ASP A 29 -11.59 2.75 11.83
CA ASP A 29 -10.42 3.54 12.15
C ASP A 29 -9.28 3.19 11.16
N PRO A 30 -8.60 4.17 10.55
CA PRO A 30 -7.51 3.92 9.60
C PRO A 30 -6.26 3.30 10.23
N THR A 31 -6.22 3.06 11.54
CA THR A 31 -5.10 2.44 12.24
C THR A 31 -5.21 0.91 12.35
N VAL A 32 -6.37 0.34 12.00
CA VAL A 32 -6.64 -1.10 12.12
C VAL A 32 -6.70 -1.79 10.75
N PRO A 33 -6.29 -3.08 10.65
CA PRO A 33 -6.38 -3.84 9.41
C PRO A 33 -7.85 -4.14 9.04
N PRO A 34 -8.16 -4.38 7.75
CA PRO A 34 -9.50 -4.72 7.25
C PRO A 34 -9.88 -6.21 7.37
N THR A 35 -9.03 -7.00 8.03
CA THR A 35 -9.26 -8.42 8.31
C THR A 35 -8.57 -8.78 9.64
N LYS A 36 -9.09 -9.81 10.33
CA LYS A 36 -8.43 -10.40 11.50
C LYS A 36 -7.60 -11.64 11.15
N ASP A 37 -7.68 -12.11 9.90
CA ASP A 37 -6.93 -13.28 9.45
C ASP A 37 -5.47 -12.90 9.12
N VAL A 38 -4.56 -13.35 9.97
CA VAL A 38 -3.12 -13.15 9.81
C VAL A 38 -2.61 -13.76 8.50
N LYS A 39 -3.20 -14.87 8.03
CA LYS A 39 -2.75 -15.51 6.78
C LYS A 39 -3.05 -14.64 5.58
N THR A 40 -4.21 -14.01 5.54
CA THR A 40 -4.59 -13.05 4.50
C THR A 40 -3.70 -11.80 4.54
N ILE A 41 -3.41 -11.26 5.73
CA ILE A 41 -2.49 -10.11 5.89
C ILE A 41 -1.08 -10.42 5.37
N MET A 42 -0.61 -11.63 5.65
CA MET A 42 0.75 -12.09 5.35
C MET A 42 0.82 -12.94 4.07
N ASP A 43 -0.19 -12.85 3.20
CA ASP A 43 -0.28 -13.70 2.02
C ASP A 43 0.99 -13.58 1.15
N PRO A 44 1.78 -14.68 1.01
CA PRO A 44 2.99 -14.66 0.20
C PRO A 44 2.72 -14.40 -1.28
N GLN A 45 1.49 -14.63 -1.78
CA GLN A 45 1.12 -14.33 -3.16
C GLN A 45 1.20 -12.82 -3.45
N MET A 46 0.99 -11.97 -2.44
CA MET A 46 1.10 -10.52 -2.57
C MET A 46 2.55 -10.02 -2.59
N ALA A 47 3.54 -10.87 -2.29
CA ALA A 47 4.94 -10.45 -2.18
C ALA A 47 5.51 -9.94 -3.52
N ALA A 48 5.15 -10.59 -4.63
CA ALA A 48 5.56 -10.16 -5.97
C ALA A 48 4.99 -8.78 -6.30
N LEU A 49 3.69 -8.57 -6.05
CA LEU A 49 3.01 -7.30 -6.28
C LEU A 49 3.60 -6.17 -5.42
N LYS A 50 3.88 -6.45 -4.14
CA LYS A 50 4.57 -5.49 -3.24
C LYS A 50 5.98 -5.14 -3.73
N THR A 51 6.70 -6.10 -4.31
CA THR A 51 8.02 -5.87 -4.90
C THR A 51 7.92 -4.99 -6.16
N GLN A 52 6.98 -5.29 -7.05
CA GLN A 52 6.73 -4.50 -8.26
C GLN A 52 6.30 -3.07 -7.92
N LEU A 53 5.54 -2.87 -6.85
CA LEU A 53 5.19 -1.54 -6.34
C LEU A 53 6.41 -0.80 -5.75
N CYS A 54 7.25 -1.51 -5.01
CA CYS A 54 8.40 -0.93 -4.31
C CYS A 54 9.48 -0.41 -5.27
N LEU A 55 9.69 -1.09 -6.40
CA LEU A 55 10.75 -0.74 -7.35
C LEU A 55 10.60 0.68 -7.94
N PRO A 56 9.46 1.09 -8.53
CA PRO A 56 9.28 2.45 -9.03
C PRO A 56 9.30 3.49 -7.91
N LEU A 57 8.81 3.16 -6.72
CA LEU A 57 8.92 4.05 -5.55
C LEU A 57 10.39 4.31 -5.19
N LEU A 58 11.21 3.25 -5.17
CA LEU A 58 12.64 3.37 -4.90
C LEU A 58 13.36 4.20 -5.97
N GLN A 59 12.97 4.06 -7.25
CA GLN A 59 13.49 4.90 -8.34
C GLN A 59 13.13 6.38 -8.17
N HIS A 60 12.04 6.70 -7.46
CA HIS A 60 11.65 8.06 -7.07
C HIS A 60 12.22 8.47 -5.69
N GLY A 61 13.15 7.69 -5.12
CA GLY A 61 13.80 7.99 -3.85
C GLY A 61 12.99 7.61 -2.59
N ILE A 62 11.89 6.85 -2.74
CA ILE A 62 10.99 6.48 -1.65
C ILE A 62 11.26 5.03 -1.21
N ALA A 63 11.84 4.87 -0.03
CA ALA A 63 12.10 3.55 0.56
C ALA A 63 10.87 3.04 1.33
N THR A 64 10.44 1.80 1.04
CA THR A 64 9.22 1.19 1.64
C THR A 64 9.50 -0.14 2.36
N LEU A 65 10.78 -0.40 2.68
CA LEU A 65 11.24 -1.61 3.36
C LEU A 65 10.67 -2.89 2.72
N GLY A 66 10.78 -2.96 1.39
CA GLY A 66 10.28 -4.06 0.56
C GLY A 66 8.76 -4.05 0.34
N GLY A 67 8.15 -2.87 0.27
CA GLY A 67 6.70 -2.71 0.08
C GLY A 67 5.86 -3.19 1.27
N ARG A 68 6.46 -3.35 2.45
CA ARG A 68 5.78 -3.89 3.63
C ARG A 68 5.20 -2.79 4.51
N PHE A 69 5.98 -1.73 4.72
CA PHE A 69 5.54 -0.61 5.55
C PHE A 69 6.27 0.70 5.19
N PHE A 70 5.56 1.79 5.37
CA PHE A 70 6.10 3.15 5.31
C PHE A 70 6.33 3.63 6.74
N VAL A 71 7.53 4.14 7.03
CA VAL A 71 7.88 4.67 8.35
C VAL A 71 8.04 6.17 8.25
N LEU A 72 7.14 6.89 8.90
CA LEU A 72 7.16 8.33 8.99
C LEU A 72 7.84 8.78 10.27
N SER A 73 8.53 9.91 10.19
CA SER A 73 9.17 10.56 11.32
C SER A 73 8.68 12.01 11.43
N ALA A 74 8.94 12.65 12.56
CA ALA A 74 8.63 14.06 12.76
C ALA A 74 9.40 15.00 11.80
N ALA A 75 10.42 14.49 11.10
CA ALA A 75 11.18 15.26 10.11
C ALA A 75 10.48 15.36 8.75
N HIS A 76 9.51 14.48 8.45
CA HIS A 76 8.81 14.54 7.17
C HIS A 76 7.90 15.76 7.10
N THR A 77 8.03 16.49 6.00
CA THR A 77 7.22 17.65 5.66
C THR A 77 5.97 17.23 4.89
N LYS A 78 5.00 18.16 4.75
CA LYS A 78 3.84 17.93 3.88
C LYS A 78 4.24 17.69 2.43
N GLU A 79 5.34 18.29 1.98
CA GLU A 79 5.87 18.12 0.64
C GLU A 79 6.39 16.70 0.43
N ASP A 80 7.17 16.17 1.37
CA ASP A 80 7.66 14.78 1.33
C ASP A 80 6.49 13.79 1.22
N ILE A 81 5.42 14.04 1.98
CA ILE A 81 4.20 13.22 1.93
C ILE A 81 3.49 13.37 0.58
N GLY A 82 3.36 14.60 0.06
CA GLY A 82 2.73 14.86 -1.23
C GLY A 82 3.44 14.14 -2.37
N GLN A 83 4.77 14.27 -2.44
CA GLN A 83 5.61 13.59 -3.44
C GLN A 83 5.48 12.06 -3.31
N THR A 84 5.45 11.54 -2.08
CA THR A 84 5.27 10.10 -1.82
C THR A 84 3.91 9.61 -2.33
N VAL A 85 2.83 10.34 -2.03
CA VAL A 85 1.47 9.99 -2.47
C VAL A 85 1.36 10.03 -4.00
N GLU A 86 1.95 11.03 -4.65
CA GLU A 86 1.95 11.14 -6.11
C GLU A 86 2.69 9.97 -6.77
N ALA A 87 3.91 9.68 -6.33
CA ALA A 87 4.70 8.56 -6.84
C ALA A 87 4.01 7.21 -6.59
N PHE A 88 3.39 7.04 -5.41
CA PHE A 88 2.60 5.86 -5.09
C PHE A 88 1.39 5.71 -6.01
N GLY A 89 0.67 6.80 -6.30
CA GLY A 89 -0.43 6.81 -7.26
C GLY A 89 0.02 6.34 -8.65
N LYS A 90 1.11 6.90 -9.17
CA LYS A 90 1.68 6.52 -10.47
C LYS A 90 2.12 5.06 -10.52
N ALA A 91 2.74 4.57 -9.44
CA ALA A 91 3.15 3.18 -9.33
C ALA A 91 1.93 2.23 -9.33
N LEU A 92 0.85 2.59 -8.62
CA LEU A 92 -0.40 1.83 -8.69
C LEU A 92 -1.02 1.84 -10.09
N ASP A 93 -0.97 2.96 -10.81
CA ASP A 93 -1.47 3.04 -12.19
C ASP A 93 -0.74 2.06 -13.11
N GLY A 94 0.58 1.94 -12.96
CA GLY A 94 1.38 0.92 -13.67
C GLY A 94 0.92 -0.51 -13.36
N LEU A 95 0.75 -0.85 -12.08
CA LEU A 95 0.32 -2.19 -11.67
C LEU A 95 -1.10 -2.53 -12.15
N VAL A 96 -1.99 -1.53 -12.20
CA VAL A 96 -3.34 -1.71 -12.76
C VAL A 96 -3.26 -2.03 -14.25
N ALA A 97 -2.41 -1.32 -15.00
CA ALA A 97 -2.22 -1.54 -16.43
C ALA A 97 -1.62 -2.93 -16.73
N GLU A 98 -0.78 -3.46 -15.84
CA GLU A 98 -0.18 -4.79 -15.95
C GLU A 98 -1.13 -5.95 -15.55
N GLY A 99 -2.25 -5.65 -14.90
CA GLY A 99 -3.32 -6.63 -14.62
C GLY A 99 -3.09 -7.54 -13.40
N GLY A 100 -2.20 -7.17 -12.47
CA GLY A 100 -1.83 -8.01 -11.32
C GLY A 100 -2.46 -7.63 -9.97
N VAL A 101 -3.31 -6.61 -9.92
CA VAL A 101 -3.84 -6.07 -8.64
C VAL A 101 -5.16 -6.74 -8.22
N PRO A 102 -5.37 -7.02 -6.92
CA PRO A 102 -6.66 -7.50 -6.43
C PRO A 102 -7.72 -6.42 -6.63
N LYS A 103 -8.89 -6.79 -7.14
CA LYS A 103 -10.01 -5.88 -7.41
C LYS A 103 -11.07 -6.00 -6.33
N VAL A 104 -11.83 -4.93 -6.12
CA VAL A 104 -13.07 -5.00 -5.34
C VAL A 104 -14.11 -5.67 -6.23
N ASP A 105 -14.77 -6.71 -5.71
CA ASP A 105 -15.88 -7.40 -6.36
C ASP A 105 -17.10 -6.47 -6.54
#